data_AF-A0A836UPN0-F1
#
_entry.id   AF-A0A836UPN0-F1
#
_cell.length_a   1.000
_cell.length_b   1.000
_cell.length_c   1.000
_cell.angle_alpha   90.00
_cell.angle_beta   90.00
_cell.angle_gamma   90.00
#
_symmetry.space_group_name_H-M   'P 1'
#
loop_
_entity.id
_entity.type
_entity.pdbx_description
1 polymer ?
#
loop_
_entity_poly.entity_id
_entity_poly.type
_entity_poly.pdbx_seq_one_letter_code
_entity_poly.pdbx_strand_id
1 'polypeptide(L)' 'MWTWDFIFDRTDKGTTLKMLTMLDECSRRCLAIRVERQIKSEHVLMTLGPAMRTYGIPRYIRSDNGSEFIAQKIQT' A
#
# COMPACT_ATOMS: atom_id res chain seq x y z
N MET A 1 2.09 4.33 -13.31
CA MET A 1 2.09 5.17 -12.09
C MET A 1 1.56 4.28 -11.01
N TRP A 2 2.28 4.15 -9.89
CA TRP A 2 1.79 3.28 -8.83
C TRP A 2 0.86 4.06 -7.92
N THR A 3 -0.20 3.39 -7.49
CA THR A 3 -1.09 3.86 -6.45
C THR A 3 -1.14 2.83 -5.34
N TRP A 4 -1.37 3.30 -4.13
CA TRP A 4 -1.88 2.44 -3.09
C TRP A 4 -3.06 3.08 -2.38
N ASP A 5 -3.88 2.26 -1.75
CA ASP A 5 -5.01 2.69 -0.95
C ASP A 5 -5.30 1.71 0.20
N PHE A 6 -6.12 2.15 1.15
CA PHE A 6 -6.58 1.34 2.27
C PHE A 6 -8.07 1.02 2.15
N ILE A 7 -8.37 -0.27 2.03
CA ILE A 7 -9.73 -0.80 2.12
C ILE A 7 -9.96 -1.29 3.55
N PHE A 8 -11.14 -1.00 4.09
CA PHE A 8 -11.55 -1.42 5.43
C PHE A 8 -12.75 -2.35 5.33
N ASP A 9 -12.71 -3.44 6.09
CA ASP A 9 -13.78 -4.41 6.16
C ASP A 9 -13.89 -4.96 7.60
N ARG A 10 -14.87 -5.83 7.84
CA ARG A 10 -15.05 -6.53 9.12
C ARG A 10 -15.32 -8.01 8.89
N THR A 11 -14.81 -8.83 9.79
CA THR A 11 -15.17 -10.26 9.83
C THR A 11 -16.61 -10.45 10.28
N ASP A 12 -17.15 -11.66 10.12
CA ASP A 12 -18.45 -12.06 10.67
C ASP A 12 -18.56 -11.80 12.18
N LYS A 13 -17.43 -11.87 12.89
CA LYS A 13 -17.31 -11.58 14.33
C LYS A 13 -17.15 -10.09 14.66
N GLY A 14 -17.29 -9.20 13.67
CA GLY A 14 -17.17 -7.75 13.83
C GLY A 14 -15.73 -7.23 14.01
N THR A 15 -14.71 -8.08 13.84
CA THR A 15 -13.31 -7.66 14.00
C THR A 15 -12.85 -6.91 12.75
N THR A 16 -12.20 -5.75 12.92
CA THR A 16 -11.70 -4.94 11.82
C THR A 16 -10.63 -5.66 11.01
N LEU A 17 -10.77 -5.56 9.69
CA LEU A 17 -9.81 -5.97 8.69
C LEU A 17 -9.40 -4.72 7.89
N LYS A 18 -8.10 -4.52 7.72
CA LYS A 18 -7.56 -3.43 6.91
C LYS A 18 -6.71 -4.04 5.81
N MET A 19 -6.88 -3.56 4.59
CA MET A 19 -6.16 -4.03 3.42
C MET A 19 -5.43 -2.87 2.78
N LEU A 20 -4.13 -3.01 2.57
CA LEU A 20 -3.33 -2.14 1.72
C LEU A 20 -3.33 -2.74 0.32
N THR A 21 -3.95 -2.06 -0.63
CA THR A 21 -3.93 -2.45 -2.04
C THR A 21 -2.95 -1.58 -2.79
N MET A 22 -2.07 -2.17 -3.60
CA MET A 22 -1.12 -1.46 -4.45
C MET A 22 -1.32 -1.87 -5.91
N LEU A 23 -1.47 -0.88 -6.78
CA LEU A 23 -1.80 -1.04 -8.18
C LEU A 23 -0.83 -0.24 -9.05
N ASP A 24 -0.54 -0.71 -10.26
CA ASP A 24 -0.02 0.15 -11.32
C ASP A 24 -1.17 0.60 -12.21
N GLU A 25 -1.53 1.88 -12.14
CA GLU A 25 -2.66 2.47 -12.87
C GLU A 25 -2.49 2.36 -14.39
N CYS A 26 -1.24 2.38 -14.89
CA CYS A 26 -0.98 2.36 -16.32
C CYS A 26 -1.26 0.99 -16.94
N SER A 27 -0.86 -0.08 -16.25
CA SER A 27 -1.08 -1.46 -16.69
C SER A 27 -2.31 -2.12 -16.10
N ARG A 28 -3.03 -1.42 -15.19
CA ARG A 28 -4.12 -1.97 -14.35
C ARG A 28 -3.71 -3.24 -13.60
N ARG A 29 -2.42 -3.36 -13.28
CA ARG A 29 -1.86 -4.53 -12.61
C ARG A 29 -1.95 -4.39 -11.10
N CYS A 30 -2.39 -5.45 -10.42
CA CYS A 30 -2.24 -5.55 -8.98
C CYS A 30 -0.80 -5.92 -8.61
N LEU A 31 -0.14 -5.06 -7.84
CA LEU A 31 1.25 -5.24 -7.44
C LEU A 31 1.33 -5.99 -6.11
N ALA A 32 0.47 -5.62 -5.16
CA ALA A 32 0.39 -6.27 -3.86
C ALA A 32 -0.96 -6.00 -3.20
N ILE A 33 -1.40 -6.96 -2.38
CA ILE A 33 -2.46 -6.76 -1.40
C ILE A 33 -1.93 -7.28 -0.07
N ARG A 34 -1.89 -6.42 0.94
CA ARG A 34 -1.53 -6.81 2.31
C ARG A 34 -2.74 -6.65 3.21
N VAL A 35 -3.10 -7.71 3.93
CA VAL A 35 -4.26 -7.74 4.80
C VAL A 35 -3.79 -7.90 6.24
N GLU A 36 -4.20 -6.99 7.13
CA GLU A 36 -3.86 -7.00 8.55
C GLU A 36 -5.00 -6.41 9.38
N ARG A 37 -5.02 -6.67 10.69
CA ARG A 37 -5.95 -5.97 11.59
C ARG A 37 -5.60 -4.49 11.76
N GLN A 38 -4.31 -4.16 11.66
CA GLN A 38 -3.78 -2.80 11.72
C GLN A 38 -2.61 -2.64 10.74
N ILE A 39 -2.65 -1.61 9.90
CA ILE A 39 -1.56 -1.30 8.98
C ILE A 39 -0.87 0.00 9.40
N LYS A 40 0.43 -0.12 9.74
CA LYS A 40 1.35 0.97 10.06
C LYS A 40 2.22 1.32 8.85
N SER A 41 2.99 2.41 8.92
CA SER A 41 3.88 2.88 7.85
C SER A 41 4.94 1.85 7.49
N GLU A 42 5.48 1.15 8.50
CA GLU A 42 6.43 0.05 8.31
C GLU A 42 5.87 -1.05 7.39
N HIS A 43 4.60 -1.40 7.53
CA HIS A 43 3.96 -2.42 6.71
C HIS A 43 3.83 -1.98 5.25
N VAL A 44 3.65 -0.68 5.00
CA VAL A 44 3.62 -0.13 3.65
C VAL A 44 5.01 -0.23 3.00
N LEU A 45 6.08 0.14 3.73
CA LEU A 45 7.46 -0.01 3.24
C LEU A 45 7.82 -1.48 2.99
N MET A 46 7.42 -2.37 3.90
CA MET A 46 7.58 -3.83 3.74
C MET A 46 6.81 -4.39 2.55
N THR A 47 5.74 -3.73 2.11
CA THR A 47 4.97 -4.14 0.92
C THR A 47 5.58 -3.54 -0.36
N LEU A 48 6.04 -2.29 -0.28
CA LEU A 48 6.64 -1.55 -1.39
C LEU A 48 7.99 -2.13 -1.83
N GLY A 49 8.86 -2.49 -0.89
CA GLY A 49 10.20 -3.03 -1.20
C GLY A 49 10.16 -4.29 -2.07
N PRO A 50 9.40 -5.34 -1.70
CA PRO A 50 9.20 -6.50 -2.56
C PRO A 50 8.56 -6.16 -3.90
N ALA A 51 7.55 -5.28 -3.93
CA ALA A 51 6.92 -4.86 -5.18
C ALA A 51 7.93 -4.20 -6.12
N MET A 52 8.80 -3.31 -5.62
CA MET A 52 9.87 -2.68 -6.39
C MET A 52 10.88 -3.68 -6.94
N ARG A 53 11.23 -4.72 -6.16
CA ARG A 53 12.12 -5.79 -6.63
C ARG A 53 11.50 -6.62 -7.75
N THR A 54 10.20 -6.89 -7.68
CA THR A 54 9.51 -7.75 -8.64
C THR A 54 9.10 -7.00 -9.92
N TYR A 55 8.67 -5.75 -9.80
CA TYR A 55 8.05 -4.99 -10.89
C TYR A 55 8.88 -3.79 -11.35
N GLY A 56 10.04 -3.56 -10.72
CA GLY A 56 10.87 -2.39 -10.94
C GLY A 56 10.46 -1.19 -10.08
N ILE A 57 11.29 -0.15 -10.09
CA ILE A 57 11.06 1.06 -9.31
C ILE A 57 10.08 1.96 -10.07
N PRO A 58 8.95 2.37 -9.49
CA PRO A 58 8.03 3.30 -10.13
C PRO A 58 8.65 4.68 -10.26
N ARG A 59 8.31 5.38 -11.34
CA ARG A 59 8.65 6.81 -11.49
C ARG A 59 7.86 7.72 -10.55
N TYR A 60 6.63 7.34 -10.24
CA TYR A 60 5.71 8.12 -9.38
C TYR A 60 4.83 7.17 -8.59
N ILE A 61 4.60 7.53 -7.33
CA ILE A 61 3.67 6.85 -6.41
C ILE A 61 2.66 7.89 -5.92
N ARG A 62 1.36 7.60 -5.99
CA ARG A 62 0.29 8.40 -5.37
C ARG A 62 -0.39 7.63 -4.25
N SER A 63 -0.68 8.34 -3.16
CA SER A 63 -1.46 7.87 -2.02
C SER A 63 -2.57 8.86 -1.79
N ASP A 64 -3.83 8.42 -1.81
CA ASP A 64 -4.99 9.26 -1.50
C ASP A 64 -5.22 9.38 0.03
N ASN A 65 -4.75 8.40 0.81
CA ASN A 65 -4.87 8.37 2.26
C ASN A 65 -3.54 8.70 2.96
N GLY A 66 -3.33 9.99 3.27
CA GLY A 66 -2.30 10.48 4.19
C GLY A 66 -0.87 10.49 3.65
N SER A 67 -0.51 11.54 2.92
CA SER A 67 0.88 11.89 2.61
C SER A 67 1.76 12.05 3.87
N GLU A 68 1.15 12.41 5.01
CA GLU A 68 1.83 12.60 6.30
C GLU A 68 2.46 11.32 6.87
N PHE A 69 1.96 10.13 6.51
CA PHE A 69 2.42 8.86 7.11
C PHE A 69 3.73 8.33 6.48
N ILE A 70 4.07 8.76 5.27
CA ILE A 70 5.15 8.17 4.46
C ILE A 70 6.10 9.23 3.86
N ALA A 71 5.65 10.46 3.62
CA ALA A 71 6.49 11.51 3.05
C ALA A 71 7.76 11.76 3.90
N GLN A 72 7.67 11.62 5.23
CA GLN A 72 8.81 11.76 6.13
C GLN A 72 9.83 10.61 6.06
N LYS A 73 9.45 9.42 5.59
CA LYS A 73 10.34 8.23 5.57
C LYS A 73 10.94 7.91 4.20
N ILE A 74 10.39 8.44 3.11
CA ILE A 74 10.91 8.21 1.74
C ILE A 74 11.90 9.31 1.31
N GLN A 75 12.04 10.40 2.08
CA GLN A 75 12.89 11.55 1.74
C GLN A 75 14.31 11.56 2.35
N THR A 76 14.79 10.46 2.92
CA THR A 76 16.18 10.36 3.45
C THR A 76 16.99 9.36 2.66
#